data_AF-A0A2D4YYQ1-F1
#
_entry.id   AF-A0A2D4YYQ1-F1
#
_cell.length_a   1.000
_cell.length_b   1.000
_cell.length_c   1.000
_cell.angle_alpha   90.00
_cell.angle_beta   90.00
_cell.angle_gamma   90.00
#
_symmetry.space_group_name_H-M   'P 1'
#
loop_
_entity.id
_entity.type
_entity.pdbx_description
1 polymer ?
#
loop_
_entity_poly.entity_id
_entity_poly.type
_entity_poly.pdbx_seq_one_letter_code
_entity_poly.pdbx_strand_id
1 'polypeptide(L)' 'MTVDDFKRDLSERLGQKVLQLLTRDGEAVEELSDLYQASPAGFGGRLVTTDGRQAAWELWLEDEDTWNFQATPLN' A
#
# COMPACT_ATOMS: atom_id res chain seq x y z
N MET A 1 6.43 -0.57 -13.23
CA MET A 1 5.74 -1.35 -12.18
C MET A 1 4.26 -1.08 -12.31
N THR A 2 3.43 -2.11 -12.39
CA THR A 2 1.97 -1.97 -12.48
C THR A 2 1.33 -1.97 -11.08
N VAL A 3 0.05 -1.58 -10.97
CA VAL A 3 -0.72 -1.72 -9.74
C VAL A 3 -0.79 -3.18 -9.29
N ASP A 4 -0.88 -4.13 -10.21
CA ASP A 4 -0.91 -5.56 -9.90
C ASP A 4 0.45 -6.09 -9.38
N ASP A 5 1.56 -5.61 -9.94
CA ASP A 5 2.90 -5.93 -9.40
C ASP A 5 3.04 -5.42 -7.97
N PHE A 6 2.51 -4.23 -7.69
CA PHE A 6 2.57 -3.61 -6.37
C PHE A 6 1.66 -4.32 -5.36
N LYS A 7 0.47 -4.77 -5.79
CA LYS A 7 -0.38 -5.66 -4.98
C LYS A 7 0.34 -6.95 -4.58
N ARG A 8 1.13 -7.52 -5.49
CA ARG A 8 1.93 -8.72 -5.20
C ARG A 8 2.99 -8.43 -4.14
N ASP A 9 3.76 -7.37 -4.28
CA ASP A 9 4.77 -6.95 -3.28
C ASP A 9 4.13 -6.72 -1.89
N LEU A 10 3.02 -5.99 -1.84
CA LEU A 10 2.30 -5.76 -0.58
C LEU A 10 1.73 -7.06 0.02
N SER A 11 1.29 -7.99 -0.83
CA SER A 11 0.81 -9.29 -0.36
C SER A 11 1.92 -10.11 0.31
N GLU A 12 3.13 -10.04 -0.23
CA GLU A 12 4.32 -10.70 0.34
C GLU A 12 4.70 -10.08 1.68
N ARG A 13 4.70 -8.74 1.78
CA ARG A 13 5.00 -8.00 3.02
C ARG A 13 3.98 -8.26 4.13
N LEU A 14 2.70 -8.35 3.78
CA LEU A 14 1.62 -8.62 4.73
C LEU A 14 1.49 -10.10 5.12
N GLY A 15 2.07 -11.01 4.33
CA GLY A 15 1.78 -12.45 4.44
C GLY A 15 0.32 -12.79 4.09
N GLN A 16 -0.42 -11.88 3.44
CA GLN A 16 -1.84 -12.03 3.12
C GLN A 16 -2.14 -11.40 1.76
N LYS A 17 -2.94 -12.10 0.94
CA LYS A 17 -3.25 -11.64 -0.41
C LYS A 17 -4.07 -10.35 -0.41
N VAL A 18 -3.53 -9.31 -1.03
CA VAL A 18 -4.21 -8.04 -1.32
C VAL A 18 -5.12 -8.22 -2.54
N LEU A 19 -6.40 -7.90 -2.37
CA LEU A 19 -7.41 -7.95 -3.42
C LEU A 19 -7.55 -6.59 -4.11
N GLN A 20 -7.62 -5.52 -3.31
CA GLN A 20 -7.82 -4.15 -3.78
C GLN A 20 -6.81 -3.20 -3.16
N LEU A 21 -6.35 -2.23 -3.95
CA LEU A 21 -5.64 -1.04 -3.49
C LEU A 21 -6.55 0.15 -3.67
N LEU A 22 -6.57 0.99 -2.65
CA LEU A 22 -7.38 2.19 -2.60
C LEU A 22 -6.49 3.38 -2.22
N THR A 23 -6.88 4.57 -2.65
CA THR A 23 -6.29 5.82 -2.19
C THR A 23 -6.53 5.98 -0.68
N ARG A 24 -5.88 6.97 -0.07
CA ARG A 24 -6.07 7.30 1.36
C ARG A 24 -7.54 7.63 1.70
N ASP A 25 -8.29 8.12 0.73
CA ASP A 25 -9.70 8.47 0.84
C ASP A 25 -10.63 7.28 0.57
N GLY A 26 -10.09 6.15 0.14
CA GLY A 26 -10.84 4.91 -0.11
C GLY A 26 -11.33 4.75 -1.55
N GLU A 27 -10.82 5.54 -2.49
CA GLU A 27 -11.14 5.44 -3.92
C GLU A 27 -10.30 4.36 -4.60
N ALA A 28 -10.77 3.79 -5.70
CA ALA A 28 -10.00 2.80 -6.45
C ALA A 28 -8.74 3.45 -7.06
N VAL A 29 -7.59 2.80 -6.90
CA VAL A 29 -6.33 3.23 -7.51
C VAL A 29 -6.33 2.85 -8.98
N GLU A 30 -6.13 3.83 -9.86
CA GLU A 30 -5.94 3.61 -11.29
C GLU A 30 -4.43 3.53 -11.62
N GLU A 31 -3.64 4.40 -11.00
CA GLU A 31 -2.20 4.51 -11.22
C GLU A 31 -1.41 4.57 -9.90
N LEU A 32 -0.15 4.12 -9.91
CA LEU A 32 0.71 4.16 -8.71
C LEU A 32 0.99 5.58 -8.22
N SER A 33 0.86 6.59 -9.09
CA SER A 33 0.91 8.02 -8.77
C SER A 33 -0.16 8.42 -7.76
N ASP A 34 -1.33 7.78 -7.76
CA ASP A 34 -2.43 8.05 -6.82
C ASP A 34 -2.06 7.69 -5.37
N LEU A 35 -1.07 6.80 -5.22
CA LEU A 35 -0.55 6.34 -3.94
C LEU A 35 0.69 7.13 -3.50
N TYR A 36 1.29 7.92 -4.39
CA TYR A 36 2.57 8.56 -4.13
C TYR A 36 2.47 9.68 -3.09
N GLN A 37 3.45 9.73 -2.19
CA GLN A 37 3.63 10.78 -1.19
C GLN A 37 5.05 11.34 -1.31
N ALA A 38 5.16 12.68 -1.36
CA ALA A 38 6.44 13.35 -1.53
C ALA A 38 7.26 13.46 -0.23
N SER A 39 6.60 13.41 0.94
CA SER A 39 7.27 13.56 2.24
C SER A 39 6.51 12.83 3.35
N PRO A 40 7.11 11.79 3.97
CA PRO A 40 8.30 11.07 3.52
C PRO A 40 8.11 10.51 2.11
N ALA A 41 9.19 10.45 1.32
CA ALA A 41 9.13 9.93 -0.04
C ALA A 41 8.71 8.46 -0.02
N GLY A 42 7.59 8.14 -0.67
CA GLY A 42 7.04 6.80 -0.61
C GLY A 42 5.67 6.65 -1.24
N PHE A 43 4.95 5.63 -0.80
CA PHE A 43 3.60 5.29 -1.22
C PHE A 43 2.74 4.98 -0.02
N GLY A 44 1.45 5.29 -0.08
CA GLY A 44 0.53 4.94 0.98
C GLY A 44 -0.92 5.04 0.55
N GLY A 45 -1.77 4.28 1.22
CA GLY A 45 -3.18 4.20 0.90
C GLY A 45 -3.93 3.26 1.82
N ARG A 46 -5.03 2.70 1.31
CA ARG A 46 -5.74 1.61 1.96
C ARG A 46 -5.64 0.36 1.09
N LEU A 47 -5.86 -0.78 1.71
CA LEU A 47 -5.94 -2.05 1.01
C LEU A 47 -7.05 -2.90 1.59
N VAL A 48 -7.56 -3.80 0.76
CA VAL A 48 -8.52 -4.83 1.15
C VAL A 48 -7.90 -6.18 0.84
N THR A 49 -7.87 -7.07 1.82
CA THR A 49 -7.34 -8.42 1.67
C THR A 49 -8.44 -9.43 1.32
N THR A 50 -8.05 -10.62 0.87
CA THR A 50 -9.00 -11.67 0.44
C THR A 50 -9.94 -12.18 1.53
N ASP A 51 -9.61 -11.97 2.80
CA ASP A 51 -10.47 -12.27 3.96
C ASP A 51 -11.45 -11.13 4.31
N GLY A 52 -11.45 -10.05 3.52
CA GLY A 52 -12.31 -8.87 3.70
C GLY A 52 -11.79 -7.84 4.69
N ARG A 53 -10.60 -8.05 5.31
CA ARG A 53 -10.01 -7.04 6.20
C ARG A 53 -9.54 -5.83 5.42
N GLN A 54 -9.62 -4.67 6.07
CA GLN A 54 -9.09 -3.42 5.55
C GLN A 54 -7.94 -2.93 6.42
N ALA A 55 -6.94 -2.33 5.78
CA ALA A 55 -5.83 -1.70 6.49
C ALA A 55 -5.39 -0.43 5.77
N ALA A 56 -4.97 0.57 6.55
CA ALA A 56 -4.15 1.66 6.05
C ALA A 56 -2.71 1.18 6.00
N TRP A 57 -1.97 1.55 4.96
CA TRP A 57 -0.59 1.12 4.78
C TRP A 57 0.26 2.26 4.25
N GLU A 58 1.55 2.21 4.60
CA GLU A 58 2.56 3.12 4.09
C GLU A 58 3.86 2.37 3.83
N LEU A 59 4.51 2.72 2.73
CA LEU A 59 5.83 2.24 2.31
C LEU A 59 6.68 3.48 2.04
N TRP A 60 7.68 3.76 2.86
CA TRP A 60 8.48 4.97 2.73
C TRP A 60 9.97 4.67 2.80
N LEU A 61 10.73 5.54 2.15
CA LEU A 61 12.18 5.56 2.25
C LEU A 61 12.56 6.33 3.53
N GLU A 62 13.16 5.65 4.50
CA GLU A 62 13.67 6.29 5.74
C GLU A 62 15.06 6.88 5.51
N ASP A 63 15.94 6.13 4.86
CA ASP A 63 17.32 6.51 4.51
C ASP A 63 17.65 6.05 3.08
N GLU A 64 18.85 6.36 2.56
CA GLU A 64 19.25 6.16 1.15
C GLU A 64 18.92 4.80 0.53
N ASP A 65 18.85 3.72 1.32
CA ASP A 65 18.51 2.37 0.84
C ASP A 65 17.52 1.62 1.76
N THR A 66 16.95 2.29 2.77
CA THR A 66 16.08 1.62 3.76
C THR A 66 14.62 1.93 3.48
N TRP A 67 13.89 0.94 2.98
CA TRP A 67 12.44 0.99 2.81
C TRP A 67 11.73 0.39 4.02
N ASN A 68 10.93 1.21 4.70
CA ASN A 68 10.06 0.77 5.77
C ASN A 68 8.64 0.54 5.27
N PHE A 69 7.98 -0.42 5.89
CA PHE A 69 6.60 -0.78 5.61
C PHE A 69 5.82 -0.85 6.91
N GLN A 70 4.65 -0.23 6.92
CA GLN A 70 3.69 -0.39 8.00
C GLN A 70 2.29 -0.62 7.45
N ALA A 71 1.52 -1.42 8.16
CA ALA A 71 0.10 -1.60 7.91
C ALA A 71 -0.67 -1.64 9.22
N THR A 72 -1.69 -0.79 9.32
CA THR A 72 -2.55 -0.67 10.50
C THR A 72 -3.97 -1.07 10.11
N PRO A 73 -4.59 -2.04 10.80
CA PRO A 73 -5.98 -2.42 10.56
C PRO A 73 -6.93 -1.22 10.66
N LEU A 74 -7.89 -1.13 9.75
CA LEU A 74 -9.01 -0.20 9.83
C LEU A 74 -10.20 -0.91 10.47
N ASN A 75 -10.69 -0.36 11.59
CA ASN A 75 -11.85 -0.87 12.33
C ASN A 75 -13.18 -0.53 11.64
#